data_AF-A0A0U5FKJ1-F1
#
_entry.id   AF-A0A0U5FKJ1-F1
#
_cell.length_a   1.000
_cell.length_b   1.000
_cell.length_c   1.000
_cell.angle_alpha   90.00
_cell.angle_beta   90.00
_cell.angle_gamma   90.00
#
_symmetry.space_group_name_H-M   'P 1'
#
loop_
_entity.id
_entity.type
_entity.pdbx_description
1 polymer ?
#
loop_
_entity_poly.entity_id
_entity_poly.type
_entity_poly.pdbx_seq_one_letter_code
_entity_poly.pdbx_strand_id
1 'polypeptide(L)' 'MVNVLKNPSEKEVARLTRGGAIFRAAKDYVTGDLYLWEAEAASHNEVIERIGNYGNVDSVGQVGSAADYRKLLSK' A
#
# COMPACT_ATOMS: atom_id res chain seq x y z
N MET A 1 -3.80 15.03 5.94
CA MET A 1 -4.61 13.79 6.01
C MET A 1 -3.90 12.76 5.13
N VAL A 2 -3.58 11.58 5.64
CA VAL A 2 -2.87 10.54 4.88
C VAL A 2 -3.91 9.80 4.05
N ASN A 3 -3.75 9.79 2.72
CA ASN A 3 -4.61 8.99 1.85
C ASN A 3 -4.11 7.56 1.83
N VAL A 4 -4.94 6.64 2.34
CA VAL A 4 -4.71 5.20 2.27
C VAL A 4 -5.63 4.64 1.19
N LEU A 5 -5.04 3.93 0.23
CA LEU A 5 -5.78 3.28 -0.86
C LEU A 5 -5.90 1.79 -0.58
N LYS A 6 -7.10 1.26 -0.78
CA LYS A 6 -7.40 -0.15 -0.60
C LYS A 6 -7.70 -0.79 -1.95
N ASN A 7 -6.98 -1.86 -2.29
CA ASN A 7 -7.04 -2.55 -3.57
C ASN A 7 -7.02 -1.60 -4.79
N PRO A 8 -6.10 -0.63 -4.87
CA PRO A 8 -6.09 0.29 -6.00
C PRO A 8 -5.84 -0.47 -7.31
N SER A 9 -6.39 0.04 -8.40
CA SER A 9 -6.09 -0.44 -9.74
C SER A 9 -4.66 -0.07 -10.15
N GLU A 10 -4.09 -0.80 -11.11
CA GLU A 10 -2.79 -0.44 -11.71
C GLU A 10 -2.77 0.99 -12.27
N LYS A 11 -3.91 1.48 -12.78
CA LYS A 11 -4.04 2.85 -13.30
C LYS A 11 -3.95 3.90 -12.19
N GLU A 12 -4.55 3.65 -11.03
CA GLU A 12 -4.45 4.53 -9.87
C GLU A 12 -3.01 4.57 -9.37
N VAL A 13 -2.36 3.41 -9.23
CA VAL A 13 -0.94 3.33 -8.84
C VAL A 13 -0.06 4.08 -9.83
N ALA A 14 -0.21 3.84 -11.14
CA ALA A 14 0.58 4.52 -12.17
C ALA A 14 0.42 6.04 -12.13
N ARG A 15 -0.78 6.54 -11.79
CA ARG A 15 -1.02 7.98 -11.65
C ARG A 15 -0.32 8.55 -10.43
N LEU A 16 -0.33 7.83 -9.31
CA LEU A 16 0.24 8.27 -8.03
C LEU A 16 1.77 8.24 -8.05
N THR A 17 2.37 7.24 -8.67
CA THR A 17 3.83 7.11 -8.73
C THR A 17 4.46 7.95 -9.84
N ARG A 18 3.66 8.65 -10.67
CA ARG A 18 4.15 9.43 -11.82
C ARG A 18 5.11 10.57 -11.45
N GLY A 19 5.05 11.05 -10.20
CA GLY A 19 5.93 12.08 -9.66
C GLY A 19 7.18 11.55 -8.94
N GLY A 20 7.44 10.23 -8.97
CA GLY A 20 8.54 9.61 -8.22
C GLY A 20 8.23 9.31 -6.75
N ALA A 21 7.00 9.56 -6.30
CA ALA A 21 6.55 9.22 -4.96
C ALA A 21 6.63 7.71 -4.72
N ILE A 22 7.13 7.32 -3.54
CA ILE A 22 7.24 5.93 -3.10
C ILE A 22 6.13 5.63 -2.10
N PHE A 23 5.37 4.58 -2.40
CA PHE A 23 4.31 4.10 -1.52
C PHE A 23 4.79 2.87 -0.75
N ARG A 24 4.38 2.74 0.50
CA ARG A 24 4.48 1.50 1.26
C ARG A 24 3.23 0.67 1.01
N ALA A 25 3.40 -0.64 0.99
CA ALA A 25 2.33 -1.60 0.77
C ALA A 25 2.20 -2.54 1.97
N ALA A 26 0.96 -2.86 2.36
CA ALA A 26 0.66 -3.90 3.33
C ALA A 26 -0.51 -4.77 2.87
N LYS A 27 -0.45 -6.07 3.16
CA LYS A 27 -1.48 -7.04 2.79
C LYS A 27 -2.19 -7.52 4.04
N ASP A 28 -3.52 -7.51 4.01
CA ASP A 28 -4.36 -8.19 4.99
C ASP A 28 -4.49 -9.67 4.59
N TYR A 29 -4.01 -10.58 5.43
CA TYR A 29 -4.04 -12.01 5.14
C TYR A 29 -5.38 -12.68 5.42
N VAL A 30 -6.31 -11.99 6.09
CA VAL A 30 -7.67 -12.49 6.32
C VAL A 30 -8.55 -12.19 5.10
N THR A 31 -8.46 -10.97 4.57
CA THR A 31 -9.31 -10.53 3.44
C THR A 31 -8.62 -10.65 2.08
N GLY A 32 -7.29 -10.65 2.06
CA GLY A 32 -6.49 -10.53 0.84
C GLY A 32 -6.31 -9.08 0.36
N ASP A 33 -6.85 -8.09 1.08
CA ASP A 33 -6.80 -6.69 0.68
C ASP A 33 -5.37 -6.15 0.71
N LEU A 34 -5.02 -5.34 -0.29
CA LEU A 34 -3.73 -4.66 -0.42
C LEU A 34 -3.91 -3.16 -0.18
N TYR A 35 -3.22 -2.66 0.84
CA TYR A 35 -3.23 -1.27 1.25
C TYR A 35 -1.96 -0.56 0.78
N LEU A 36 -2.12 0.64 0.24
CA LEU A 36 -1.03 1.51 -0.20
C LEU A 36 -1.14 2.90 0.45
N TRP A 37 -0.02 3.41 0.95
CA TRP A 37 0.07 4.76 1.49
C TRP A 37 1.45 5.37 1.21
N GLU A 38 1.51 6.70 1.18
CA GLU A 38 2.75 7.42 0.89
C GLU A 38 3.75 7.25 2.04
N ALA A 39 4.98 6.82 1.71
CA ALA A 39 5.97 6.41 2.70
C ALA A 39 6.46 7.56 3.61
N GLU A 40 6.40 8.80 3.11
CA GLU A 40 6.82 10.01 3.82
C GLU A 40 5.72 10.62 4.68
N ALA A 41 4.45 10.29 4.40
CA ALA A 41 3.30 10.89 5.07
C ALA A 41 2.90 10.16 6.36
N ALA A 42 3.27 8.88 6.51
CA ALA A 42 3.03 8.10 7.72
C ALA A 42 3.94 6.88 7.81
N SER A 43 4.30 6.52 9.05
CA SER A 43 4.96 5.26 9.35
C SER A 43 4.02 4.06 9.15
N HIS A 44 4.60 2.86 9.06
CA HIS A 44 3.84 1.63 8.95
C HIS A 44 2.88 1.46 10.14
N ASN A 45 3.40 1.60 11.36
CA ASN A 45 2.62 1.39 12.57
C ASN A 45 1.38 2.30 12.58
N GLU A 46 1.55 3.62 12.37
CA GLU A 46 0.44 4.59 12.33
C GLU A 46 -0.66 4.22 11.33
N VAL A 47 -0.33 3.62 10.20
CA VAL A 47 -1.32 3.20 9.20
C VAL A 47 -2.02 1.92 9.61
N ILE A 48 -1.29 0.94 10.16
CA ILE A 48 -1.90 -0.28 10.72
C ILE A 48 -2.89 0.08 11.83
N GLU A 49 -2.54 1.06 12.67
CA GLU A 49 -3.44 1.56 13.72
C GLU A 49 -4.75 2.10 13.16
N ARG A 50 -4.66 2.86 12.06
CA ARG A 50 -5.82 3.45 11.39
C ARG A 50 -6.67 2.43 10.65
N ILE A 51 -6.06 1.38 10.08
CA ILE A 51 -6.80 0.33 9.38
C ILE A 51 -7.60 -0.52 10.38
N GLY A 52 -7.14 -0.63 11.64
CA GLY A 52 -7.86 -1.30 12.71
C GLY A 52 -7.72 -2.83 12.72
N ASN A 53 -6.91 -3.40 11.82
CA ASN A 53 -6.69 -4.85 11.69
C ASN A 53 -5.31 -5.26 12.22
N TYR A 54 -5.02 -4.93 13.49
CA TYR A 54 -3.79 -5.33 14.14
C TYR A 54 -3.66 -6.86 14.18
N GLY A 55 -2.54 -7.38 13.69
CA GLY A 55 -2.18 -8.80 13.73
C GLY A 55 -2.43 -9.60 12.45
N ASN A 56 -3.15 -9.04 11.47
CA ASN A 56 -3.40 -9.71 10.18
C ASN A 56 -2.88 -8.93 8.97
N VAL A 57 -2.40 -7.71 9.18
CA VAL A 57 -1.89 -6.83 8.13
C VAL A 57 -0.39 -6.66 8.30
N ASP A 58 0.38 -7.11 7.32
CA ASP A 58 1.84 -6.97 7.32
C ASP A 58 2.36 -6.20 6.12
N SER A 59 3.49 -5.53 6.33
CA SER A 59 4.22 -4.86 5.25
C SER A 59 4.71 -5.87 4.22
N VAL A 60 4.33 -5.66 2.95
CA VAL A 60 4.75 -6.51 1.83
C VAL A 60 5.75 -5.83 0.89
N GLY A 61 6.08 -4.55 1.13
CA GLY A 61 7.16 -3.85 0.46
C GLY A 61 6.86 -2.40 0.12
N GLN A 62 7.53 -1.91 -0.92
CA GLN A 62 7.36 -0.57 -1.47
C GLN A 62 6.94 -0.62 -2.94
N VAL A 63 6.22 0.41 -3.39
CA VAL A 63 5.68 0.56 -4.74
C VAL A 63 6.07 1.93 -5.27
N GLY A 64 7.01 1.94 -6.22
CA GLY A 64 7.37 3.13 -7.00
C GLY A 64 6.83 3.11 -8.43
N SER A 65 6.15 2.04 -8.82
CA SER A 65 5.60 1.88 -10.17
C SER A 65 4.45 0.86 -10.19
N ALA A 66 3.61 0.90 -11.24
CA ALA A 66 2.62 -0.14 -11.49
C ALA A 66 3.24 -1.54 -11.71
N ALA A 67 4.49 -1.62 -12.15
CA ALA A 67 5.19 -2.89 -12.29
C ALA A 67 5.53 -3.51 -10.93
N ASP A 68 5.95 -2.70 -9.96
CA ASP A 68 6.22 -3.18 -8.60
C ASP A 68 4.92 -3.62 -7.91
N TYR A 69 3.85 -2.87 -8.13
CA TYR A 69 2.52 -3.23 -7.66
C TYR A 69 2.06 -4.60 -8.18
N ARG A 70 2.22 -4.87 -9.48
CA ARG A 70 1.88 -6.18 -10.06
C ARG A 70 2.64 -7.33 -9.41
N LYS A 71 3.91 -7.15 -9.06
CA LYS A 71 4.70 -8.19 -8.37
C LYS A 71 4.13 -8.54 -7.00
N LEU A 72 3.48 -7.59 -6.32
CA LEU A 72 2.85 -7.81 -5.03
C LEU A 72 1.52 -8.56 -5.16
N LEU A 73 0.78 -8.35 -6.24
CA LEU A 73 -0.47 -9.07 -6.52
C LEU A 73 -0.25 -10.54 -6.90
N SER A 74 0.90 -10.87 -7.48
CA SER A 74 1.25 -12.24 -7.88
C SER A 74 1.77 -13.15 -6.75
N LYS A 75 1.82 -12.66 -5.51
CA LYS A 75 2.29 -13.37 -4.31
C LYS A 75 1.14 -13.67 -3.34
#